data_AF-A0A2E0Z833-F1
#
_entry.id   AF-A0A2E0Z833-F1
#
_cell.length_a   1.000
_cell.length_b   1.000
_cell.length_c   1.000
_cell.angle_alpha   90.00
_cell.angle_beta   90.00
_cell.angle_gamma   90.00
#
_symmetry.space_group_name_H-M   'P 1'
#
loop_
_entity.id
_entity.type
_entity.pdbx_description
1 polymer ?
#
loop_
_entity_poly.entity_id
_entity_poly.type
_entity_poly.pdbx_seq_one_letter_code
_entity_poly.pdbx_strand_id
1 'polypeptide(L)'
;MNTRKTLLENLNQSTALLLDLCATIPDPDTIVYEGWTIKAVMGHMTFWHESFARNVYDLANDREPTPLRGTYSALNQKCLAEFGPLSIEVIVLRFANAHKLIQENILNDKIVMIPYRKGSRDYPPEEHLQVVNDHLKEHTKDIVTAINNA
;
A
#
# COMPACT_ATOMS: atom_id res chain seq x y z
N MET A 1 -3.05 -24.12 -8.87
CA MET A 1 -2.41 -22.78 -8.82
C MET A 1 -2.08 -22.48 -7.37
N ASN A 2 -0.84 -22.09 -7.04
CA ASN A 2 -0.41 -21.82 -5.67
C ASN A 2 -1.26 -20.67 -5.09
N THR A 3 -1.80 -20.82 -3.87
CA THR A 3 -2.62 -19.82 -3.16
C THR A 3 -1.97 -18.44 -3.17
N ARG A 4 -0.65 -18.36 -2.93
CA ARG A 4 0.11 -17.10 -2.94
C ARG A 4 0.07 -16.41 -4.30
N LYS A 5 0.15 -17.18 -5.39
CA LYS A 5 0.06 -16.66 -6.76
C LYS A 5 -1.33 -16.11 -7.06
N THR A 6 -2.38 -16.79 -6.61
CA THR A 6 -3.76 -16.30 -6.74
C THR A 6 -3.97 -15.00 -5.98
N LEU A 7 -3.45 -14.91 -4.74
CA LEU A 7 -3.56 -13.72 -3.92
C LEU A 7 -2.77 -12.54 -4.48
N LEU A 8 -1.57 -12.79 -5.03
CA LEU A 8 -0.82 -11.77 -5.77
C LEU A 8 -1.62 -11.28 -6.98
N GLU A 9 -2.26 -12.17 -7.74
CA GLU A 9 -3.06 -11.77 -8.89
C GLU A 9 -4.27 -10.91 -8.49
N ASN A 10 -4.92 -11.23 -7.36
CA ASN A 10 -5.98 -10.38 -6.82
C ASN A 10 -5.44 -8.99 -6.45
N LEU A 11 -4.26 -8.91 -5.83
CA LEU A 11 -3.63 -7.63 -5.51
C LEU A 11 -3.22 -6.86 -6.77
N ASN A 12 -2.75 -7.53 -7.82
CA ASN A 12 -2.44 -6.93 -9.12
C ASN A 12 -3.68 -6.26 -9.71
N GLN A 13 -4.82 -6.96 -9.71
CA GLN A 13 -6.08 -6.43 -10.22
C GLN A 13 -6.55 -5.21 -9.43
N SER A 14 -6.56 -5.28 -8.10
CA SER A 14 -6.96 -4.15 -7.26
C SER A 14 -6.02 -2.96 -7.42
N THR A 15 -4.71 -3.21 -7.60
CA THR A 15 -3.70 -2.17 -7.87
C THR A 15 -3.93 -1.50 -9.22
N ALA A 16 -4.16 -2.27 -10.28
CA ALA A 16 -4.45 -1.73 -11.60
C ALA A 16 -5.70 -0.82 -11.57
N LEU A 17 -6.78 -1.28 -10.93
CA LEU A 17 -8.00 -0.48 -10.77
C LEU A 17 -7.75 0.85 -10.04
N LEU A 18 -6.96 0.83 -8.95
CA LEU A 18 -6.61 2.05 -8.23
C LEU A 18 -5.75 2.99 -9.08
N LEU A 19 -4.77 2.47 -9.82
CA LEU A 19 -3.91 3.28 -10.69
C LEU A 19 -4.69 3.93 -11.83
N ASP A 20 -5.61 3.18 -12.45
CA ASP A 20 -6.51 3.69 -13.49
C ASP A 20 -7.45 4.76 -12.94
N LEU A 21 -7.99 4.55 -11.73
CA LEU A 21 -8.77 5.57 -11.03
C LEU A 21 -7.94 6.84 -10.79
N CYS A 22 -6.71 6.69 -10.31
CA CYS A 22 -5.83 7.83 -10.05
C CYS A 22 -5.52 8.67 -11.29
N ALA A 23 -5.46 8.06 -12.47
CA ALA A 23 -5.26 8.77 -13.74
C ALA A 23 -6.44 9.65 -14.14
N THR A 24 -7.61 9.48 -13.51
CA THR A 24 -8.86 10.17 -13.84
C THR A 24 -9.41 11.05 -12.71
N ILE A 25 -8.68 11.17 -11.59
CA ILE A 25 -9.08 12.03 -10.46
C ILE A 25 -9.19 13.49 -10.94
N PRO A 26 -10.36 14.13 -10.82
CA PRO A 26 -10.53 15.53 -11.23
C PRO A 26 -9.86 16.52 -10.26
N ASP A 27 -10.01 16.27 -8.95
CA ASP A 27 -9.44 17.09 -7.88
C ASP A 27 -8.86 16.19 -6.76
N PRO A 28 -7.53 16.10 -6.63
CA PRO A 28 -6.87 15.28 -5.61
C PRO A 28 -7.06 15.83 -4.18
N ASP A 29 -7.55 17.07 -4.02
CA ASP A 29 -7.83 17.68 -2.73
C ASP A 29 -9.29 17.49 -2.28
N THR A 30 -10.10 16.74 -3.04
CA THR A 30 -11.44 16.27 -2.61
C THR A 30 -11.35 15.50 -1.30
N ILE A 31 -12.24 15.81 -0.36
CA ILE A 31 -12.27 15.20 0.98
C ILE A 31 -12.90 13.80 0.93
N VAL A 32 -12.21 12.81 1.48
CA VAL A 32 -12.68 11.42 1.65
C VAL A 32 -13.11 11.17 3.11
N TYR A 33 -12.29 11.61 4.06
CA TYR A 33 -12.61 11.58 5.50
C TYR A 33 -12.29 12.94 6.12
N GLU A 34 -12.74 13.19 7.34
CA GLU A 34 -12.42 14.42 8.06
C GLU A 34 -10.89 14.64 8.12
N GLY A 35 -10.40 15.68 7.44
CA GLY A 35 -8.97 16.02 7.35
C GLY A 35 -8.16 15.16 6.37
N TRP A 36 -8.78 14.29 5.58
CA TRP A 36 -8.13 13.41 4.61
C TRP A 36 -8.68 13.63 3.21
N THR A 37 -7.85 14.20 2.33
CA THR A 37 -8.14 14.29 0.90
C THR A 37 -7.83 12.98 0.17
N ILE A 38 -8.27 12.84 -1.09
CA ILE A 38 -7.88 11.71 -1.95
C ILE A 38 -6.36 11.56 -1.99
N LYS A 39 -5.62 12.67 -2.14
CA LYS A 39 -4.14 12.70 -2.09
C LYS A 39 -3.59 12.15 -0.77
N ALA A 40 -4.19 12.54 0.36
CA ALA A 40 -3.77 12.05 1.67
C ALA A 40 -4.01 10.54 1.83
N VAL A 41 -5.17 10.04 1.38
CA VAL A 41 -5.49 8.60 1.39
C VAL A 41 -4.52 7.83 0.48
N MET A 42 -4.20 8.37 -0.69
CA MET A 42 -3.22 7.76 -1.60
C MET A 42 -1.81 7.75 -0.99
N GLY A 43 -1.42 8.82 -0.28
CA GLY A 43 -0.19 8.86 0.50
C GLY A 43 -0.13 7.75 1.55
N HIS A 44 -1.23 7.53 2.29
CA HIS A 44 -1.33 6.46 3.30
C HIS A 44 -1.21 5.07 2.70
N MET A 45 -1.95 4.79 1.62
CA MET A 45 -1.78 3.51 0.92
C MET A 45 -0.33 3.32 0.46
N THR A 46 0.29 4.35 -0.12
CA THR A 46 1.69 4.32 -0.58
C THR A 46 2.67 4.06 0.55
N PHE A 47 2.52 4.74 1.68
CA PHE A 47 3.39 4.59 2.84
C PHE A 47 3.47 3.13 3.34
N TRP A 48 2.31 2.49 3.48
CA TRP A 48 2.24 1.09 3.93
C TRP A 48 2.69 0.12 2.83
N HIS A 49 2.33 0.38 1.58
CA HIS A 49 2.70 -0.48 0.44
C HIS A 49 4.22 -0.49 0.21
N GLU A 50 4.87 0.67 0.34
CA GLU A 50 6.33 0.76 0.29
C GLU A 50 7.00 0.01 1.45
N SER A 51 6.40 0.03 2.65
CA SER A 51 6.92 -0.77 3.76
C SER A 51 6.83 -2.26 3.46
N PHE A 52 5.72 -2.72 2.91
CA PHE A 52 5.56 -4.10 2.50
C PHE A 52 6.59 -4.47 1.42
N ALA A 53 6.71 -3.65 0.38
CA ALA A 53 7.66 -3.85 -0.71
C ALA A 53 9.12 -3.95 -0.22
N ARG A 54 9.56 -3.03 0.65
CA ARG A 54 10.91 -3.07 1.23
C ARG A 54 11.15 -4.35 2.02
N ASN A 55 10.20 -4.75 2.88
CA ASN A 55 10.37 -5.94 3.70
C ASN A 55 10.44 -7.22 2.86
N VAL A 56 9.60 -7.34 1.83
CA VAL A 56 9.64 -8.48 0.89
C VAL A 56 10.95 -8.51 0.12
N TYR A 57 11.40 -7.35 -0.38
CA TYR A 57 12.67 -7.23 -1.08
C TYR A 57 13.86 -7.62 -0.19
N ASP A 58 13.92 -7.12 1.04
CA ASP A 58 14.99 -7.45 1.98
C ASP A 58 15.02 -8.95 2.27
N LEU A 59 13.87 -9.57 2.58
CA LEU A 59 13.76 -11.01 2.83
C LEU A 59 14.17 -11.86 1.61
N ALA A 60 13.78 -11.45 0.40
CA ALA A 60 14.17 -12.15 -0.83
C ALA A 60 15.69 -12.10 -1.09
N ASN A 61 16.38 -11.11 -0.54
CA ASN A 61 17.81 -10.86 -0.70
C ASN A 61 18.62 -11.17 0.56
N ASP A 62 18.09 -12.00 1.47
CA ASP A 62 18.74 -12.41 2.72
C ASP A 62 19.22 -11.22 3.59
N ARG A 63 18.48 -10.10 3.54
CA ARG A 63 18.71 -8.89 4.36
C ARG A 63 17.69 -8.78 5.48
N GLU A 64 18.11 -8.21 6.61
CA GLU A 64 17.22 -7.96 7.75
C GLU A 64 16.25 -6.80 7.43
N PRO A 65 14.92 -7.03 7.43
CA PRO A 65 13.96 -5.97 7.18
C PRO A 65 13.95 -4.91 8.29
N THR A 66 13.64 -3.67 7.92
CA THR A 66 13.45 -2.57 8.89
C THR A 66 11.97 -2.17 8.95
N PRO A 67 11.12 -2.90 9.70
CA PRO A 67 9.70 -2.58 9.78
C PRO A 67 9.46 -1.23 10.45
N LEU A 68 8.32 -0.62 10.12
CA LEU A 68 7.92 0.68 10.67
C LEU A 68 7.88 0.66 12.20
N ARG A 69 8.30 1.77 12.82
CA ARG A 69 8.30 1.93 14.28
C ARG A 69 7.44 3.12 14.68
N GLY A 70 6.59 2.93 15.70
CA GLY A 70 5.71 3.96 16.24
C GLY A 70 4.29 3.44 16.43
N THR A 71 3.42 4.27 17.02
CA THR A 71 1.97 4.01 17.08
C THR A 71 1.34 4.27 15.71
N TYR A 72 0.12 3.77 15.47
CA TYR A 72 -0.59 4.09 14.21
C TYR A 72 -0.79 5.59 14.02
N SER A 73 -1.14 6.32 15.08
CA SER A 73 -1.26 7.78 15.02
C SER A 73 0.06 8.46 14.60
N ALA A 74 1.20 8.04 15.20
CA ALA A 74 2.51 8.60 14.83
C ALA A 74 2.91 8.25 13.39
N LEU A 75 2.60 7.03 12.93
CA LEU A 75 2.85 6.61 11.55
C LEU A 75 1.96 7.35 10.55
N ASN A 76 0.70 7.61 10.88
CA ASN A 76 -0.20 8.41 10.06
C ASN A 76 0.29 9.86 9.96
N GLN A 77 0.75 10.46 11.06
CA GLN A 77 1.37 11.79 11.02
C GLN A 77 2.63 11.82 10.16
N LYS A 78 3.49 10.78 10.28
CA LYS A 78 4.68 10.64 9.43
C LYS A 78 4.29 10.54 7.96
N CYS A 79 3.28 9.74 7.63
CA CYS A 79 2.74 9.63 6.28
C CYS A 79 2.29 10.99 5.74
N LEU A 80 1.44 11.71 6.49
CA LEU A 80 0.96 13.03 6.08
C LEU A 80 2.11 14.03 5.88
N ALA A 81 3.12 14.01 6.76
CA ALA A 81 4.29 14.86 6.62
C ALA A 81 5.17 14.50 5.40
N GLU A 82 5.30 13.21 5.09
CA GLU A 82 6.12 12.71 3.98
C GLU A 82 5.46 12.96 2.62
N PHE A 83 4.16 12.71 2.51
CA PHE A 83 3.43 12.76 1.24
C PHE A 83 2.69 14.07 1.01
N GLY A 84 2.40 14.85 2.06
CA GLY A 84 1.68 16.12 1.96
C GLY A 84 2.31 17.13 0.98
N PRO A 85 3.65 17.28 0.95
CA PRO A 85 4.32 18.17 -0.01
C PRO A 85 4.39 17.65 -1.45
N LEU A 86 4.03 16.38 -1.70
CA LEU A 86 4.17 15.74 -3.00
C LEU A 86 2.91 15.91 -3.85
N SER A 87 3.09 15.97 -5.18
CA SER A 87 1.96 15.91 -6.11
C SER A 87 1.40 14.48 -6.20
N ILE A 88 0.13 14.33 -6.55
CA ILE A 88 -0.50 13.00 -6.61
C ILE A 88 0.21 12.07 -7.62
N GLU A 89 0.76 12.61 -8.71
CA GLU A 89 1.50 11.86 -9.71
C GLU A 89 2.77 11.23 -9.13
N VAL A 90 3.48 11.95 -8.25
CA VAL A 90 4.66 11.41 -7.55
C VAL A 90 4.27 10.29 -6.60
N ILE A 91 3.16 10.45 -5.88
CA ILE A 91 2.63 9.43 -4.96
C ILE A 91 2.25 8.17 -5.73
N VAL A 92 1.51 8.31 -6.82
CA VAL A 92 1.09 7.21 -7.70
C VAL A 92 2.29 6.48 -8.29
N LEU A 93 3.31 7.20 -8.76
CA LEU A 93 4.54 6.59 -9.26
C LEU A 93 5.26 5.77 -8.19
N ARG A 94 5.36 6.30 -6.96
CA ARG A 94 5.95 5.59 -5.81
C ARG A 94 5.17 4.33 -5.48
N PHE A 95 3.84 4.41 -5.45
CA PHE A 95 2.95 3.26 -5.24
C PHE A 95 3.17 2.17 -6.30
N ALA A 96 3.21 2.54 -7.58
CA ALA A 96 3.43 1.62 -8.68
C ALA A 96 4.81 0.92 -8.58
N ASN A 97 5.86 1.67 -8.24
CA ASN A 97 7.20 1.13 -8.05
C ASN A 97 7.26 0.15 -6.86
N ALA A 98 6.59 0.48 -5.74
CA ALA A 98 6.47 -0.41 -4.59
C ALA A 98 5.74 -1.70 -4.96
N HIS A 99 4.63 -1.59 -5.71
CA HIS A 99 3.89 -2.76 -6.15
C HIS A 99 4.72 -3.68 -7.06
N LYS A 100 5.50 -3.12 -7.98
CA LYS A 100 6.43 -3.88 -8.81
C LYS A 100 7.45 -4.69 -7.99
N LEU A 101 8.02 -4.08 -6.94
CA LEU A 101 8.92 -4.80 -6.02
C LEU A 101 8.20 -5.97 -5.31
N ILE A 102 6.95 -5.79 -4.92
CA ILE A 102 6.15 -6.89 -4.35
C ILE A 102 6.00 -8.01 -5.38
N GLN A 103 5.61 -7.69 -6.62
CA GLN A 103 5.44 -8.67 -7.70
C GLN A 103 6.70 -9.48 -7.97
N GLU A 104 7.86 -8.81 -7.99
CA GLU A 104 9.16 -9.43 -8.27
C GLU A 104 9.64 -10.37 -7.17
N ASN A 105 9.21 -10.17 -5.92
CA ASN A 105 9.84 -10.81 -4.76
C ASN A 105 8.91 -11.69 -3.92
N ILE A 106 7.61 -11.42 -3.86
CA ILE A 106 6.69 -12.09 -2.90
C ILE A 106 6.53 -13.59 -3.12
N LEU A 107 6.76 -14.07 -4.35
CA LEU A 107 6.69 -15.48 -4.68
C LEU A 107 7.97 -16.27 -4.32
N ASN A 108 8.97 -15.61 -3.73
CA ASN A 108 10.16 -16.29 -3.25
C ASN A 108 9.81 -17.18 -2.04
N ASP A 109 10.06 -18.49 -2.17
CA ASP A 109 9.72 -19.50 -1.15
C ASP A 109 10.50 -19.33 0.16
N LYS A 110 11.63 -18.58 0.15
CA LYS A 110 12.35 -18.22 1.38
C LYS A 110 11.54 -17.30 2.29
N ILE A 111 10.56 -16.58 1.74
CA ILE A 111 9.72 -15.66 2.50
C ILE A 111 8.63 -16.49 3.18
N VAL A 112 8.80 -16.69 4.49
CA VAL A 112 7.86 -17.44 5.34
C VAL A 112 7.09 -16.52 6.27
N MET A 113 7.73 -15.47 6.78
CA MET A 113 7.12 -14.46 7.65
C MET A 113 7.57 -13.07 7.22
N ILE A 114 6.64 -12.13 7.21
CA ILE A 114 6.86 -10.74 6.78
C ILE A 114 6.58 -9.83 7.96
N PRO A 115 7.56 -9.06 8.43
CA PRO A 115 7.32 -8.11 9.51
C PRO A 115 6.44 -6.96 9.00
N TYR A 116 5.53 -6.51 9.84
CA TYR A 116 4.60 -5.42 9.52
C TYR A 116 5.01 -4.11 10.20
N ARG A 117 4.88 -4.06 11.53
CA ARG A 117 5.27 -2.93 12.36
C ARG A 117 6.00 -3.46 13.59
N LYS A 118 7.03 -2.75 14.05
CA LYS A 118 7.78 -3.15 15.24
C LYS A 118 6.83 -3.27 16.46
N GLY A 119 6.80 -4.46 17.05
CA GLY A 119 5.92 -4.79 18.18
C GLY A 119 4.52 -5.27 17.78
N SER A 120 4.21 -5.40 16.49
CA SER A 120 3.08 -6.21 16.01
C SER A 120 3.52 -7.64 15.72
N ARG A 121 2.55 -8.52 15.46
CA ARG A 121 2.86 -9.83 14.86
C ARG A 121 3.38 -9.67 13.43
N ASP A 122 4.13 -10.67 13.00
CA ASP A 122 4.49 -10.89 11.61
C ASP A 122 3.36 -11.67 10.90
N TYR A 123 3.35 -11.61 9.58
CA TYR A 123 2.33 -12.25 8.75
C TYR A 123 2.96 -13.26 7.80
N PRO A 124 2.36 -14.45 7.61
CA PRO A 124 2.61 -15.26 6.43
C PRO A 124 2.30 -14.47 5.15
N PRO A 125 3.02 -14.70 4.03
CA PRO A 125 2.83 -13.94 2.79
C PRO A 125 1.39 -13.95 2.27
N GLU A 126 0.70 -15.08 2.35
CA GLU A 126 -0.69 -15.22 1.92
C GLU A 126 -1.61 -14.32 2.75
N GLU A 127 -1.43 -14.31 4.07
CA GLU A 127 -2.22 -13.47 4.95
C GLU A 127 -1.92 -11.98 4.71
N HIS A 128 -0.65 -11.61 4.56
CA HIS A 128 -0.26 -10.23 4.30
C HIS A 128 -0.84 -9.72 2.97
N LEU A 129 -0.78 -10.53 1.90
CA LEU A 129 -1.39 -10.21 0.61
C LEU A 129 -2.89 -9.97 0.74
N GLN A 130 -3.59 -10.81 1.51
CA GLN A 130 -5.04 -10.65 1.73
C GLN A 130 -5.35 -9.34 2.47
N VAL A 131 -4.67 -9.08 3.58
CA VAL A 131 -4.85 -7.86 4.39
C VAL A 131 -4.60 -6.60 3.55
N VAL A 132 -3.50 -6.56 2.78
CA VAL A 132 -3.16 -5.40 1.94
C VAL A 132 -4.18 -5.23 0.82
N ASN A 133 -4.61 -6.32 0.18
CA ASN A 133 -5.61 -6.26 -0.88
C ASN A 133 -6.97 -5.77 -0.38
N ASP A 134 -7.41 -6.21 0.80
CA ASP A 134 -8.69 -5.77 1.38
C ASP A 134 -8.63 -4.29 1.77
N HIS A 135 -7.53 -3.86 2.39
CA HIS A 135 -7.27 -2.45 2.71
C HIS A 135 -7.25 -1.57 1.45
N LEU A 136 -6.64 -2.04 0.37
CA LEU A 136 -6.61 -1.32 -0.91
C LEU A 136 -8.02 -1.15 -1.49
N LYS A 137 -8.82 -2.22 -1.49
CA LYS A 137 -10.19 -2.21 -2.01
C LYS A 137 -11.10 -1.27 -1.23
N GLU A 138 -10.98 -1.27 0.10
CA GLU A 138 -11.72 -0.38 0.98
C GLU A 138 -11.45 1.09 0.63
N HIS A 139 -10.18 1.52 0.63
CA HIS A 139 -9.84 2.90 0.30
C HIS A 139 -10.13 3.28 -1.15
N THR A 140 -9.99 2.34 -2.10
CA THR A 140 -10.38 2.59 -3.50
C THR A 140 -11.87 2.87 -3.60
N LYS A 141 -12.71 2.10 -2.90
CA LYS A 141 -14.15 2.33 -2.84
C LYS A 141 -14.47 3.70 -2.24
N ASP A 142 -13.80 4.07 -1.15
CA ASP A 142 -14.04 5.34 -0.48
C ASP A 142 -13.66 6.54 -1.35
N ILE A 143 -12.56 6.44 -2.11
CA ILE A 143 -12.18 7.44 -3.12
C ILE A 143 -13.25 7.56 -4.20
N VAL A 144 -13.75 6.44 -4.74
CA VAL A 144 -14.84 6.45 -5.75
C VAL A 144 -16.10 7.12 -5.18
N THR A 145 -16.46 6.82 -3.93
CA THR A 145 -17.59 7.47 -3.27
C THR A 145 -17.38 8.97 -3.11
N ALA A 146 -16.19 9.41 -2.73
CA ALA A 146 -15.86 10.84 -2.61
C ALA A 146 -15.98 11.56 -3.97
N ILE A 147 -15.46 10.97 -5.04
CA ILE A 147 -15.54 11.53 -6.40
C ILE A 147 -16.99 11.67 -6.87
N ASN A 148 -17.83 10.66 -6.62
CA ASN A 148 -19.23 10.67 -7.06
C ASN A 148 -20.12 11.65 -6.27
N ASN A 149 -19.66 12.10 -5.10
CA ASN A 149 -20.38 13.01 -4.22
C ASN A 149 -19.83 14.45 -4.25
N ALA A 150 -18.75 14.69 -5.00
CA ALA A 150 -18.14 16.00 -5.20
C ALA A 150 -18.83 16.76 -6.36
#